data_AF-A0A6G3PJP8-F1
#
_entry.id   AF-A0A6G3PJP8-F1
#
_cell.length_a   1.000
_cell.length_b   1.000
_cell.length_c   1.000
_cell.angle_alpha   90.00
_cell.angle_beta   90.00
_cell.angle_gamma   90.00
#
_symmetry.space_group_name_H-M   'P 1'
#
loop_
_entity.id
_entity.type
_entity.pdbx_description
1 polymer ?
#
loop_
_entity_poly.entity_id
_entity_poly.type
_entity_poly.pdbx_seq_one_letter_code
_entity_poly.pdbx_strand_id
1 'polypeptide(L)'
;MGRIPAVDDVREAPDRTAGADPSGTAGALSGLGVRPGDVLLVHASLRSLGPVAGGARGVLAALRRAVGPEGTVVVPSFTPENSDTSPHYRARVRGLDAAAVEAVRAAMDPYDPAL
;
A
#
# COMPACT_ATOMS: atom_id res chain seq x y z
N MET A 1 -11.76 -0.32 -40.60
CA MET A 1 -10.46 -0.90 -41.01
C MET A 1 -9.38 0.17 -40.80
N GLY A 2 -8.88 0.32 -39.57
CA GLY A 2 -7.94 1.37 -39.18
C GLY A 2 -6.58 0.79 -38.81
N ARG A 3 -5.51 1.35 -39.37
CA ARG A 3 -4.15 0.79 -39.41
C ARG A 3 -3.36 1.05 -38.10
N ILE A 4 -3.20 0.02 -37.26
CA ILE A 4 -1.87 -0.52 -36.86
C ILE A 4 -0.61 0.37 -36.98
N PRO A 5 -0.27 1.39 -36.14
CA PRO A 5 1.04 2.04 -36.24
C PRO A 5 2.17 1.10 -35.79
N ALA A 6 3.32 1.20 -36.45
CA ALA A 6 4.52 0.39 -36.25
C ALA A 6 5.20 0.61 -34.89
N VAL A 7 5.93 -0.41 -34.46
CA VAL A 7 6.46 -0.63 -33.09
C VAL A 7 7.71 0.17 -32.71
N ASP A 8 8.13 1.18 -33.48
CA ASP A 8 9.49 1.77 -33.31
C ASP A 8 9.55 3.26 -32.95
N ASP A 9 8.49 3.88 -32.45
CA ASP A 9 8.55 5.22 -31.84
C ASP A 9 8.27 5.16 -30.33
N VAL A 10 9.12 4.43 -29.60
CA VAL A 10 9.25 4.62 -28.15
C VAL A 10 10.02 5.93 -27.96
N ARG A 11 9.28 7.04 -27.90
CA ARG A 11 9.81 8.28 -27.33
C ARG A 11 10.28 7.93 -25.92
N GLU A 12 11.59 8.00 -25.69
CA GLU A 12 12.22 7.71 -24.40
C GLU A 12 11.46 8.46 -23.30
N ALA A 13 10.76 7.71 -22.47
CA ALA A 13 10.06 8.26 -21.33
C ALA A 13 11.12 8.77 -20.36
N PRO A 14 10.96 9.97 -19.77
CA PRO A 14 11.91 10.46 -18.78
C PRO A 14 12.08 9.41 -17.68
N ASP A 15 13.32 9.20 -17.27
CA ASP A 15 13.70 8.25 -16.23
C ASP A 15 12.78 8.40 -15.01
N ARG A 16 11.87 7.44 -14.84
CA ARG A 16 10.89 7.44 -13.74
C ARG A 16 11.52 7.06 -12.39
N THR A 17 12.84 6.88 -12.33
CA THR A 17 13.57 6.54 -11.10
C THR A 17 14.06 7.75 -10.29
N ALA A 18 13.96 8.97 -10.82
CA ALA A 18 14.22 10.20 -10.06
C ALA A 18 13.03 10.56 -9.14
N GLY A 19 12.58 9.61 -8.32
CA GLY A 19 11.68 9.89 -7.22
C GLY A 19 12.39 10.68 -6.12
N ALA A 20 11.64 11.33 -5.23
CA ALA A 20 12.24 12.00 -4.08
C ALA A 20 13.14 11.02 -3.32
N ASP A 21 14.38 11.42 -3.01
CA ASP A 21 15.26 10.64 -2.14
C ASP A 21 14.54 10.42 -0.80
N PRO A 22 14.57 9.19 -0.23
CA PRO A 22 14.18 8.92 1.15
C PRO A 22 14.65 9.99 2.16
N SER A 23 15.83 10.59 1.96
CA SER A 23 16.30 11.71 2.80
C SER A 23 15.41 12.96 2.67
N GLY A 24 14.99 13.30 1.46
CA GLY A 24 14.05 14.41 1.21
C GLY A 24 12.65 14.11 1.77
N THR A 25 12.20 12.87 1.66
CA THR A 25 10.91 12.43 2.25
C THR A 25 10.94 12.49 3.78
N ALA A 26 12.04 12.05 4.42
CA ALA A 26 12.21 12.15 5.86
C ALA A 26 12.28 13.62 6.35
N GLY A 27 12.93 14.49 5.57
CA GLY A 27 12.94 15.93 5.81
C GLY A 27 11.54 16.54 5.75
N ALA A 28 10.74 16.15 4.76
CA ALA A 28 9.34 16.59 4.64
C ALA A 28 8.50 16.15 5.84
N LEU A 29 8.62 14.89 6.27
CA LEU A 29 7.95 14.39 7.49
C LEU A 29 8.35 15.17 8.74
N SER A 30 9.64 15.49 8.88
CA SER A 30 10.14 16.31 9.98
C SER A 30 9.59 17.74 9.92
N GLY A 31 9.47 18.31 8.72
CA GLY A 31 8.84 19.61 8.47
C GLY A 31 7.35 19.65 8.84
N LEU A 32 6.65 18.52 8.69
CA LEU A 32 5.26 18.34 9.12
C LEU A 32 5.10 18.13 10.63
N GLY A 33 6.20 17.98 11.37
CA GLY A 33 6.18 17.89 12.83
C GLY A 33 6.50 16.52 13.41
N VAL A 34 6.83 15.51 12.59
CA VAL A 34 7.32 14.22 13.11
C VAL A 34 8.64 14.43 13.83
N ARG A 35 8.79 13.84 15.02
CA ARG A 35 9.97 13.96 15.86
C ARG A 35 10.59 12.59 16.19
N PRO A 36 11.90 12.55 16.45
CA PRO A 36 12.54 11.34 16.97
C PRO A 36 11.88 10.88 18.28
N GLY A 37 11.61 9.59 18.40
CA GLY A 37 10.92 8.99 19.55
C GLY A 37 9.39 8.93 19.44
N ASP A 38 8.80 9.50 18.39
CA ASP A 38 7.34 9.46 18.20
C ASP A 38 6.81 8.04 17.96
N VAL A 39 5.57 7.80 18.39
CA VAL A 39 4.74 6.67 17.96
C VAL A 39 3.83 7.16 16.84
N LEU A 40 4.06 6.70 15.61
CA LEU A 40 3.40 7.19 14.40
C LEU A 40 2.54 6.11 13.77
N LEU A 41 1.21 6.27 13.81
CA LEU A 41 0.26 5.48 13.02
C LEU A 41 0.13 6.09 11.61
N VAL A 42 0.41 5.30 10.58
CA VAL A 42 0.48 5.78 9.19
C VAL A 42 -0.57 5.12 8.31
N HIS A 43 -1.37 5.95 7.64
CA HIS A 43 -2.10 5.58 6.42
C HIS A 43 -1.44 6.29 5.24
N ALA A 44 -1.01 5.56 4.23
CA ALA A 44 -0.28 6.12 3.08
C ALA A 44 -0.92 5.71 1.75
N SER A 45 -1.08 6.70 0.86
CA SER A 45 -1.38 6.47 -0.55
C SER A 45 -0.09 6.71 -1.35
N LEU A 46 0.60 5.63 -1.73
CA LEU A 46 1.83 5.72 -2.53
C LEU A 46 1.59 6.41 -3.88
N ARG A 47 0.39 6.25 -4.44
CA ARG A 47 -0.02 6.97 -5.66
C ARG A 47 -0.08 8.48 -5.43
N SER A 48 -0.64 8.92 -4.32
CA SER A 48 -0.78 10.36 -4.01
C SER A 48 0.56 10.99 -3.62
N LEU A 49 1.45 10.22 -3.01
CA LEU A 49 2.79 10.66 -2.63
C LEU A 49 3.70 10.90 -3.86
N GLY A 50 3.41 10.22 -4.97
CA GLY A 50 4.22 10.27 -6.18
C GLY A 50 5.47 9.38 -6.10
N PRO A 51 6.38 9.47 -7.08
CA PRO A 51 7.59 8.65 -7.12
C PRO A 51 8.53 8.95 -5.94
N VAL A 52 8.92 7.91 -5.21
CA VAL A 52 9.95 7.95 -4.15
C VAL A 52 11.02 6.92 -4.51
N ALA A 53 12.30 7.27 -4.35
CA ALA A 53 13.37 6.34 -4.66
C ALA A 53 13.26 5.07 -3.78
N GLY A 54 13.25 3.89 -4.40
CA GLY A 54 12.97 2.63 -3.71
C GLY A 54 11.48 2.34 -3.42
N GLY A 55 10.56 3.17 -3.93
CA GLY A 55 9.11 2.96 -3.83
C GLY A 55 8.62 2.84 -2.39
N ALA A 56 7.79 1.84 -2.12
CA ALA A 56 7.25 1.57 -0.77
C ALA A 56 8.36 1.36 0.28
N ARG A 57 9.46 0.70 -0.09
CA ARG A 57 10.61 0.49 0.81
C ARG A 57 11.31 1.82 1.12
N GLY A 58 11.39 2.72 0.15
CA GLY A 58 11.90 4.08 0.33
C GLY A 58 11.05 4.90 1.31
N VAL A 59 9.73 4.80 1.20
CA VAL A 59 8.79 5.44 2.14
C VAL A 59 8.95 4.89 3.54
N LEU A 60 9.02 3.56 3.71
CA LEU A 60 9.28 2.94 5.01
C LEU A 60 10.61 3.40 5.61
N ALA A 61 11.67 3.48 4.80
CA ALA A 61 12.97 3.97 5.24
C ALA A 61 12.90 5.44 5.70
N ALA A 62 12.17 6.28 4.97
CA ALA A 62 11.96 7.68 5.34
C ALA A 62 11.18 7.83 6.65
N LEU A 63 10.11 7.05 6.84
CA LEU A 63 9.34 7.02 8.09
C LEU A 63 10.21 6.59 9.28
N ARG A 64 10.94 5.47 9.14
CA ARG A 64 11.87 4.98 10.17
C ARG A 64 12.96 5.99 10.49
N ARG A 65 13.48 6.70 9.48
CA ARG A 65 14.47 7.76 9.69
C ARG A 65 13.88 8.95 10.44
N ALA A 66 12.64 9.34 10.13
CA ALA A 66 12.00 10.49 10.77
C ALA A 66 11.72 10.26 12.26
N VAL A 67 11.21 9.07 12.62
CA VAL A 67 10.93 8.73 14.04
C VAL A 67 12.18 8.24 14.79
N GLY A 68 13.25 7.87 14.08
CA GLY A 68 14.49 7.40 14.69
C GLY A 68 14.39 6.01 15.35
N PRO A 69 15.48 5.51 15.96
CA PRO A 69 15.55 4.15 16.51
C PRO A 69 14.66 3.93 17.73
N GLU A 70 14.39 4.97 18.51
CA GLU A 70 13.49 4.92 19.69
C GLU A 70 12.03 5.15 19.32
N GLY A 71 11.75 5.50 18.06
CA GLY A 71 10.41 5.74 17.55
C GLY A 71 9.72 4.45 17.11
N THR A 72 8.39 4.50 17.03
CA THR A 72 7.56 3.36 16.59
C THR A 72 6.76 3.76 15.36
N VAL A 73 6.82 2.95 14.31
CA VAL A 73 5.91 3.08 13.16
C VAL A 73 4.86 1.99 13.24
N VAL A 74 3.59 2.39 13.21
CA VAL A 74 2.43 1.49 13.17
C VAL A 74 1.74 1.66 11.83
N VAL A 75 1.39 0.55 11.20
CA VAL A 75 0.59 0.54 9.96
C VAL A 75 -0.59 -0.40 10.15
N PRO A 76 -1.77 -0.05 9.62
CA PRO A 76 -2.87 -1.00 9.55
C PRO A 76 -2.56 -2.12 8.54
N SER A 77 -2.62 -3.37 9.00
CA SER A 77 -2.54 -4.59 8.18
C SER A 77 -3.89 -5.30 8.16
N PHE A 78 -4.93 -4.60 7.71
CA PHE A 78 -6.30 -5.12 7.68
C PHE A 78 -6.46 -6.26 6.68
N THR A 79 -7.23 -7.29 7.05
CA THR A 79 -7.53 -8.49 6.25
C THR A 79 -9.05 -8.64 6.05
N PRO A 80 -9.71 -7.73 5.31
CA PRO A 80 -11.16 -7.73 5.16
C PRO A 80 -11.72 -9.01 4.50
N GLU A 81 -10.88 -9.77 3.79
CA GLU A 81 -11.21 -11.06 3.21
C GLU A 81 -11.42 -12.15 4.29
N ASN A 82 -10.80 -11.99 5.47
CA ASN A 82 -10.93 -12.87 6.63
C ASN A 82 -12.06 -12.40 7.58
N SER A 83 -13.16 -11.91 7.04
CA SER A 83 -14.33 -11.44 7.80
C SER A 83 -15.60 -11.78 7.05
N ASP A 84 -16.64 -12.22 7.76
CA ASP A 84 -17.97 -12.53 7.21
C ASP A 84 -18.94 -11.33 7.23
N THR A 85 -18.48 -10.17 7.69
CA THR A 85 -19.27 -8.92 7.77
C THR A 85 -18.67 -7.77 6.97
N SER A 86 -17.48 -7.95 6.40
CA SER A 86 -16.80 -6.92 5.62
C SER A 86 -17.55 -6.60 4.31
N PRO A 87 -17.38 -5.38 3.77
CA PRO A 87 -17.88 -5.05 2.44
C PRO A 87 -17.36 -6.00 1.34
N HIS A 88 -16.12 -6.49 1.48
CA HIS A 88 -15.51 -7.45 0.55
C HIS A 88 -16.28 -8.78 0.55
N TYR A 89 -16.49 -9.37 1.73
CA TYR A 89 -17.27 -10.60 1.85
C TYR A 89 -18.70 -10.43 1.38
N ARG A 90 -19.38 -9.35 1.81
CA ARG A 90 -20.76 -9.03 1.40
C ARG A 90 -20.91 -8.88 -0.11
N ALA A 91 -19.90 -8.36 -0.80
CA ALA A 91 -19.87 -8.33 -2.26
C ALA A 91 -19.70 -9.73 -2.84
N ARG A 92 -18.78 -10.54 -2.31
CA ARG A 92 -18.51 -11.93 -2.76
C ARG A 92 -19.73 -12.83 -2.67
N VAL A 93 -20.54 -12.71 -1.62
CA VAL A 93 -21.70 -13.59 -1.38
C VAL A 93 -23.03 -13.03 -1.90
N ARG A 94 -23.01 -11.88 -2.58
CA ARG A 94 -24.22 -11.20 -3.04
C ARG A 94 -24.99 -12.08 -4.03
N GLY A 95 -26.25 -12.36 -3.72
CA GLY A 95 -27.15 -13.14 -4.58
C GLY A 95 -26.98 -14.66 -4.47
N LEU A 96 -26.12 -15.15 -3.58
CA LEU A 96 -26.02 -16.57 -3.27
C LEU A 96 -27.14 -17.01 -2.33
N ASP A 97 -27.52 -18.28 -2.42
CA ASP A 97 -28.38 -18.92 -1.43
C ASP A 97 -27.58 -19.29 -0.16
N ALA A 98 -28.29 -19.71 0.89
CA ALA A 98 -27.67 -20.02 2.18
C ALA A 98 -26.62 -21.14 2.12
N ALA A 99 -26.82 -22.16 1.28
CA ALA A 99 -25.88 -23.27 1.16
C ALA A 99 -24.58 -22.83 0.49
N ALA A 100 -24.68 -22.00 -0.55
CA ALA A 100 -23.52 -21.42 -1.22
C ALA A 100 -22.78 -20.40 -0.34
N VAL A 101 -23.49 -19.61 0.48
CA VAL A 101 -22.87 -18.72 1.48
C VAL A 101 -22.05 -19.53 2.49
N GLU A 102 -22.60 -20.64 2.98
CA GLU A 102 -21.90 -21.50 3.93
C GLU A 102 -20.67 -22.15 3.31
N ALA A 103 -20.77 -22.63 2.07
CA ALA A 103 -19.62 -23.18 1.35
C ALA A 103 -18.49 -22.15 1.16
N VAL A 104 -18.83 -20.88 0.88
CA VAL A 104 -17.84 -19.79 0.81
C VAL A 104 -17.15 -19.58 2.15
N ARG A 105 -17.91 -19.57 3.25
CA ARG A 105 -17.37 -19.40 4.62
C ARG A 105 -16.46 -20.57 5.00
N ALA A 106 -16.89 -21.80 4.75
CA ALA A 106 -16.14 -23.01 5.06
C ALA A 106 -14.81 -23.11 4.27
N ALA A 107 -14.74 -22.47 3.10
CA ALA A 107 -13.54 -22.41 2.28
C ALA A 107 -12.64 -21.18 2.56
N MET A 108 -12.96 -20.35 3.55
CA MET A 108 -12.09 -19.23 3.94
C MET A 108 -10.89 -19.75 4.72
N ASP A 109 -9.69 -19.45 4.22
CA ASP A 109 -8.46 -19.75 4.95
C ASP A 109 -8.42 -19.02 6.30
N PRO A 110 -7.87 -19.62 7.36
CA PRO A 110 -7.65 -18.95 8.63
C PRO A 110 -6.62 -17.81 8.49
N TYR A 111 -6.70 -16.83 9.38
CA TYR A 111 -5.68 -15.79 9.46
C TYR A 111 -4.31 -16.40 9.85
N ASP A 112 -3.28 -16.04 9.10
CA ASP A 112 -1.88 -16.32 9.41
C ASP A 112 -1.10 -14.99 9.43
N PRO A 113 -0.50 -14.58 10.56
CA PRO A 113 0.28 -13.34 10.64
C PRO A 113 1.62 -13.39 9.88
N ALA A 114 2.07 -14.56 9.44
CA ALA A 114 3.37 -14.74 8.78
C ALA A 114 3.29 -14.77 7.24
N LEU A 115 2.08 -14.86 6.67
CA LEU A 115 1.80 -14.81 5.21
C LEU A 115 1.51 -13.39 4.75
#